data_AF-N1RHR4-F1
#
_entry.id   AF-N1RHR4-F1
#
_cell.length_a   1.000
_cell.length_b   1.000
_cell.length_c   1.000
_cell.angle_alpha   90.00
_cell.angle_beta   90.00
_cell.angle_gamma   90.00
#
_symmetry.space_group_name_H-M   'P 1'
#
loop_
_entity.id
_entity.type
_entity.pdbx_description
1 polymer ?
#
loop_
_entity_poly.entity_id
_entity_poly.type
_entity_poly.pdbx_seq_one_letter_code
_entity_poly.pdbx_strand_id
1 'polypeptide(L)' 'IKYLIKYFIIYILKTKFFNIFYITFKVIFIKSNILGGFKGIRLTSFNLENIILKLNI' A
#
# COMPACT_ATOMS: atom_id res chain seq x y z
N ILE A 1 -5.54 4.74 -28.86
CA ILE A 1 -5.19 3.39 -28.37
C ILE A 1 -4.14 3.44 -27.24
N LYS A 2 -2.94 4.00 -27.45
CA LYS A 2 -1.89 4.10 -26.40
C LYS A 2 -2.37 4.69 -25.07
N TYR A 3 -3.12 5.80 -25.12
CA TYR A 3 -3.65 6.45 -23.91
C TYR A 3 -4.69 5.61 -23.18
N LEU A 4 -5.51 4.86 -23.91
CA LEU A 4 -6.53 3.98 -23.34
C LEU A 4 -5.89 2.78 -22.64
N ILE A 5 -4.85 2.18 -23.23
CA ILE A 5 -4.09 1.09 -22.61
C ILE A 5 -3.41 1.58 -21.31
N LYS A 6 -2.77 2.76 -21.35
CA LYS A 6 -2.16 3.37 -20.16
C LYS A 6 -3.21 3.60 -19.06
N TYR A 7 -4.36 4.15 -19.42
CA TYR A 7 -5.45 4.39 -18.47
C TYR A 7 -5.97 3.09 -17.86
N PHE A 8 -6.15 2.05 -18.68
CA PHE A 8 -6.64 0.75 -18.22
C PHE A 8 -5.64 0.05 -17.27
N ILE A 9 -4.35 0.15 -17.55
CA ILE A 9 -3.28 -0.35 -16.68
C ILE A 9 -3.28 0.40 -15.33
N ILE A 10 -3.38 1.73 -15.36
CA ILE A 10 -3.47 2.56 -14.13
C ILE A 10 -4.71 2.17 -13.32
N TYR A 11 -5.85 2.01 -13.99
CA TYR A 11 -7.10 1.61 -13.36
C TYR A 11 -7.00 0.24 -12.69
N ILE A 12 -6.43 -0.76 -13.36
CA ILE A 12 -6.20 -2.11 -12.78
C ILE A 12 -5.24 -2.05 -11.58
N LEU A 13 -4.14 -1.31 -11.72
CA LEU A 13 -3.17 -1.12 -10.62
C LEU A 13 -3.85 -0.52 -9.39
N LYS A 14 -4.65 0.54 -9.60
CA LYS A 14 -5.31 1.27 -8.52
C LYS A 14 -6.45 0.49 -7.86
N THR A 15 -7.24 -0.25 -8.64
CA THR A 15 -8.44 -0.92 -8.12
C THR A 15 -8.19 -2.34 -7.64
N LYS A 16 -7.37 -3.11 -8.35
CA LYS A 16 -7.14 -4.54 -8.05
C LYS A 16 -5.84 -4.76 -7.30
N PHE A 17 -4.73 -4.24 -7.83
CA PHE A 17 -3.41 -4.49 -7.23
C PHE A 17 -3.28 -3.81 -5.87
N PHE A 18 -3.65 -2.53 -5.75
CA PHE A 18 -3.53 -1.79 -4.48
C PHE A 18 -4.34 -2.39 -3.35
N ASN A 19 -5.57 -2.83 -3.63
CA ASN A 19 -6.44 -3.40 -2.62
C ASN A 19 -5.86 -4.73 -2.09
N ILE A 20 -5.43 -5.61 -3.00
CA ILE A 20 -4.81 -6.89 -2.64
C ILE A 20 -3.51 -6.66 -1.87
N PHE A 21 -2.65 -5.76 -2.36
CA PHE A 21 -1.40 -5.39 -1.70
C PHE A 21 -1.62 -4.87 -0.28
N TYR A 22 -2.56 -3.94 -0.11
CA TYR A 22 -2.87 -3.35 1.19
C TYR A 22 -3.37 -4.40 2.19
N ILE A 23 -4.29 -5.27 1.78
CA ILE A 23 -4.83 -6.34 2.64
C ILE A 23 -3.71 -7.32 3.04
N THR A 24 -2.92 -7.81 2.07
CA THR A 24 -1.83 -8.74 2.34
C THR A 24 -0.76 -8.11 3.24
N PHE A 25 -0.38 -6.86 2.97
CA PHE A 25 0.57 -6.12 3.80
C PHE A 25 0.05 -6.00 5.24
N LYS A 26 -1.21 -5.57 5.42
CA LYS A 26 -1.81 -5.41 6.75
C LYS A 26 -1.81 -6.72 7.54
N VAL A 27 -2.19 -7.83 6.89
CA VAL A 27 -2.21 -9.16 7.52
C VAL A 27 -0.81 -9.59 7.94
N ILE A 28 0.19 -9.45 7.06
CA ILE A 28 1.59 -9.82 7.39
C ILE A 28 2.11 -8.93 8.51
N PHE A 29 1.86 -7.62 8.45
CA PHE A 29 2.32 -6.65 9.45
C PHE A 29 1.78 -6.94 10.85
N ILE A 30 0.49 -7.31 10.95
CA ILE A 30 -0.14 -7.71 12.20
C ILE A 30 0.37 -9.08 12.65
N LYS A 31 0.38 -10.07 11.75
CA LYS A 31 0.74 -11.47 12.07
C LYS A 31 2.17 -11.62 12.54
N SER A 32 3.11 -10.92 11.89
CA SER A 32 4.52 -10.91 12.30
C SER A 32 4.77 -10.12 13.59
N ASN A 33 3.70 -9.64 14.26
CA ASN A 33 3.74 -8.83 15.48
C ASN A 33 4.72 -7.66 15.38
N ILE A 34 4.87 -7.14 14.15
CA ILE A 34 5.78 -6.04 13.84
C ILE A 34 5.36 -4.83 14.68
N LEU A 35 4.06 -4.59 14.83
CA LEU A 35 3.52 -3.59 15.76
C LEU A 35 4.10 -3.67 17.19
N GLY A 36 4.36 -4.88 17.71
CA GLY A 36 4.98 -5.10 19.02
C GLY A 36 6.48 -4.78 19.05
N GLY A 37 7.23 -5.12 17.99
CA GLY A 37 8.65 -4.78 17.85
C GLY A 37 8.91 -3.28 17.67
N PHE A 38 7.93 -2.56 17.15
CA PHE A 38 7.98 -1.11 16.92
C PHE A 38 7.40 -0.27 18.07
N LYS A 39 6.95 -0.90 19.18
CA LYS A 39 6.31 -0.21 20.32
C LYS A 39 7.22 0.80 21.06
N GLY A 40 8.53 0.81 20.77
CA GLY A 40 9.51 1.78 21.28
C GLY A 40 10.18 2.66 20.22
N ILE A 41 9.95 2.40 18.93
CA ILE A 41 10.46 3.23 17.83
C ILE A 41 9.27 4.06 17.36
N ARG A 42 9.35 5.39 17.52
CA ARG A 42 8.27 6.31 17.12
C ARG A 42 7.86 5.97 15.68
N LEU A 43 6.70 5.34 15.53
CA LEU A 43 6.11 4.90 14.26
C LEU A 43 5.64 6.11 13.44
N THR A 44 6.55 7.03 13.16
CA THR A 44 6.41 7.95 12.03
C THR A 44 6.75 7.24 10.72
N SER A 45 7.43 6.09 10.77
CA SER A 45 7.85 5.31 9.61
C SER A 45 6.75 4.34 9.15
N PHE A 46 6.23 4.55 7.93
CA PHE A 46 5.20 3.75 7.25
C PHE A 46 3.75 3.99 7.69
N ASN A 47 3.33 5.25 7.72
CA ASN A 47 1.92 5.51 7.40
C ASN A 47 1.69 5.14 5.94
N LEU A 48 1.16 3.94 5.69
CA LEU A 48 0.89 3.40 4.36
C LEU A 48 0.01 4.34 3.55
N GLU A 49 -0.97 4.99 4.19
CA GLU A 49 -1.82 6.00 3.55
C GLU A 49 -1.00 7.19 3.05
N ASN A 50 0.00 7.63 3.82
CA ASN A 50 0.90 8.71 3.41
C ASN A 50 1.85 8.31 2.26
N ILE A 51 2.26 7.03 2.21
CA ILE A 51 3.06 6.49 1.09
C ILE A 51 2.19 6.36 -0.16
N ILE A 52 0.95 5.88 -0.01
CA ILE A 52 -0.04 5.81 -1.09
C ILE A 52 -0.33 7.21 -1.65
N LEU A 53 -0.54 8.19 -0.77
CA LEU A 53 -0.72 9.60 -1.14
C LEU A 53 0.50 10.16 -1.88
N LYS A 54 1.72 9.89 -1.40
CA LYS A 54 2.97 10.32 -2.08
C LYS A 54 3.21 9.64 -3.41
N LEU A 55 2.79 8.38 -3.57
CA LEU A 55 2.92 7.65 -4.83
C LEU A 55 1.97 8.19 -5.92
N ASN A 56 1.01 9.05 -5.56
CA ASN A 56 0.15 9.81 -6.46
C ASN A 56 -0.46 8.95 -7.58
N ILE A 57 -1.00 7.78 -7.19
CA ILE A 57 -1.75 6.86 -8.05
C ILE A 57 -3.21 7.28 -8.09
#